data_AF-A0A817N1A3-F1
#
_entry.id   AF-A0A817N1A3-F1
#
_cell.length_a   1.000
_cell.length_b   1.000
_cell.length_c   1.000
_cell.angle_alpha   90.00
_cell.angle_beta   90.00
_cell.angle_gamma   90.00
#
_symmetry.space_group_name_H-M   'P 1'
#
loop_
_entity.id
_entity.type
_entity.pdbx_description
1 polymer ?
#
loop_
_entity_poly.entity_id
_entity_poly.type
_entity_poly.pdbx_seq_one_letter_code
_entity_poly.pdbx_strand_id
1 'polypeptide(L)'
;VLEYKYQQLIRSILSSTDFQQIKHLHELFLSDIQQHSFMLLGTAYQSIRNILSICASFCLTAKQQDNNINLDENILRQFGRDFNDEIKLLFGILGMVQKHNALPHLGIFLTRLDFNRFLTNNNGSFGEF
;
A
#
# COMPACT_ATOMS: atom_id res chain seq x y z
N VAL A 1 2.96 -11.47 -1.13
CA VAL A 1 2.87 -11.76 0.33
C VAL A 1 2.00 -12.99 0.56
N LEU A 2 0.72 -12.95 0.19
CA LEU A 2 -0.24 -14.05 0.40
C LEU A 2 0.23 -15.39 -0.14
N GLU A 3 0.54 -15.46 -1.44
CA GLU A 3 0.90 -16.74 -2.09
C GLU A 3 2.23 -17.31 -1.57
N TYR A 4 3.22 -16.46 -1.33
CA TYR A 4 4.50 -16.86 -0.74
C TYR A 4 4.34 -17.42 0.68
N LYS A 5 3.58 -16.73 1.55
CA LYS A 5 3.34 -17.17 2.93
C LYS A 5 2.47 -18.43 2.97
N TYR A 6 1.52 -18.56 2.04
CA TYR A 6 0.67 -19.75 1.92
C TYR A 6 1.50 -20.98 1.50
N GLN A 7 2.40 -20.84 0.54
CA GLN A 7 3.32 -21.93 0.15
C GLN A 7 4.24 -22.35 1.31
N GLN A 8 4.72 -21.41 2.13
CA GLN A 8 5.48 -21.74 3.34
C GLN A 8 4.62 -22.54 4.33
N LEU A 9 3.38 -22.11 4.59
CA LEU A 9 2.47 -22.81 5.50
C LEU A 9 2.21 -24.24 5.04
N ILE A 10 1.88 -24.44 3.75
CA ILE A 10 1.60 -25.78 3.21
C ILE A 10 2.82 -26.70 3.32
N ARG A 11 4.03 -26.20 3.03
CA ARG A 11 5.26 -27.00 3.19
C ARG A 11 5.48 -27.42 4.64
N SER A 12 5.29 -26.49 5.58
CA SER A 12 5.49 -26.76 7.01
C SER A 12 4.43 -27.69 7.61
N ILE A 13 3.18 -27.61 7.13
CA ILE A 13 2.11 -28.53 7.53
C ILE A 13 2.39 -29.94 7.00
N LEU A 14 2.80 -30.07 5.74
CA LEU A 14 3.11 -31.37 5.13
C LEU A 14 4.33 -32.06 5.77
N SER A 15 5.25 -31.30 6.39
CA SER A 15 6.41 -31.84 7.10
C SER A 15 6.18 -32.11 8.59
N SER A 16 5.03 -31.71 9.15
CA SER A 16 4.76 -31.77 10.60
C SER A 16 3.67 -32.78 10.91
N THR A 17 3.91 -33.66 11.88
CA THR A 17 2.92 -34.63 12.36
C THR A 17 2.26 -34.20 13.68
N ASP A 18 2.75 -33.12 14.30
CA ASP A 18 2.23 -32.57 15.55
C ASP A 18 1.17 -31.48 15.29
N PHE A 19 -0.02 -31.69 15.83
CA PHE A 19 -1.14 -30.75 15.75
C PHE A 19 -0.87 -29.41 16.43
N GLN A 20 -0.18 -29.38 17.58
CA GLN A 20 0.15 -28.14 18.27
C GLN A 20 1.09 -27.28 17.42
N GLN A 21 2.05 -27.92 16.76
CA GLN A 21 2.97 -27.24 15.86
C GLN A 21 2.26 -26.70 14.61
N ILE A 22 1.34 -27.46 14.03
CA ILE A 22 0.49 -27.00 12.91
C ILE A 22 -0.34 -25.78 13.32
N LYS A 23 -0.97 -25.82 14.50
CA LYS A 23 -1.76 -24.70 15.02
C LYS A 23 -0.90 -23.44 15.18
N HIS A 24 0.29 -23.58 15.78
CA HIS A 24 1.21 -22.46 15.97
C HIS A 24 1.69 -21.86 14.63
N LEU A 25 2.01 -22.71 13.65
CA LEU A 25 2.38 -22.26 12.30
C LEU A 25 1.25 -21.49 11.60
N HIS A 26 0.00 -21.91 11.79
CA HIS A 26 -1.16 -21.19 11.27
C HIS A 26 -1.37 -19.84 11.96
N GLU A 27 -1.20 -19.75 13.27
CA GLU A 27 -1.26 -18.48 14.02
C GLU A 27 -0.16 -17.51 13.56
N LEU A 28 1.07 -18.00 13.36
CA LEU A 28 2.18 -17.22 12.79
C LEU A 28 1.87 -16.73 11.37
N PHE A 29 1.30 -17.59 10.52
CA PHE A 29 0.89 -17.21 9.17
C PHE A 29 -0.14 -16.07 9.16
N LEU A 30 -1.16 -16.13 10.02
CA LEU A 30 -2.16 -15.08 10.13
C LEU A 30 -1.56 -13.77 10.64
N SER A 31 -0.71 -13.84 11.67
CA SER A 31 0.00 -12.68 12.21
C SER A 31 0.88 -12.02 11.14
N ASP A 32 1.64 -12.83 10.40
CA ASP A 32 2.47 -12.38 9.28
C ASP A 32 1.64 -11.72 8.17
N ILE A 33 0.48 -12.27 7.81
CA ILE A 33 -0.38 -11.65 6.78
C ILE A 33 -0.89 -10.29 7.24
N GLN A 34 -1.38 -10.20 8.48
CA GLN A 34 -1.91 -8.95 9.03
C GLN A 34 -0.83 -7.87 9.12
N GLN A 35 0.38 -8.25 9.56
CA GLN A 35 1.52 -7.34 9.66
C GLN A 35 2.03 -6.89 8.27
N HIS A 36 2.22 -7.83 7.34
CA HIS A 36 2.77 -7.52 6.01
C HIS A 36 1.77 -6.88 5.04
N SER A 37 0.47 -6.94 5.31
CA SER A 37 -0.56 -6.27 4.50
C SER A 37 -0.82 -4.82 4.95
N PHE A 38 0.00 -4.28 5.86
CA PHE A 38 -0.18 -2.96 6.46
C PHE A 38 -1.52 -2.75 7.17
N MET A 39 -2.27 -3.82 7.47
CA MET A 39 -3.56 -3.72 8.17
C MET A 39 -3.40 -3.15 9.58
N LEU A 40 -2.23 -3.36 10.19
CA LEU A 40 -1.90 -2.84 11.52
C LEU A 40 -1.34 -1.41 11.49
N LEU A 41 -0.96 -0.90 10.32
CA LEU A 41 -0.56 0.51 10.15
C LEU A 41 -1.77 1.31 9.72
N GLY A 42 -2.63 1.65 10.69
CA GLY A 42 -3.90 2.34 10.45
C GLY A 42 -3.75 3.61 9.60
N THR A 43 -2.65 4.36 9.79
CA THR A 43 -2.36 5.57 9.01
C THR A 43 -2.00 5.28 7.55
N ALA A 44 -1.12 4.29 7.30
CA ALA A 44 -0.77 3.88 5.93
C ALA A 44 -1.98 3.29 5.19
N TYR A 45 -2.77 2.47 5.88
CA TYR A 45 -4.02 1.93 5.35
C TYR A 45 -5.01 3.04 4.98
N GLN A 46 -5.17 4.04 5.86
CA GLN A 46 -6.05 5.18 5.61
C GLN A 46 -5.59 6.01 4.40
N SER A 47 -4.29 6.28 4.26
CA SER A 47 -3.75 6.99 3.09
C SER A 47 -4.00 6.22 1.79
N ILE A 48 -3.80 4.90 1.78
CA ILE A 48 -4.11 4.06 0.60
C ILE A 48 -5.62 4.13 0.27
N ARG A 49 -6.49 4.10 1.28
CA ARG A 49 -7.94 4.24 1.08
C ARG A 49 -8.32 5.62 0.55
N ASN A 50 -7.69 6.68 1.05
CA ASN A 50 -7.91 8.03 0.56
C ASN A 50 -7.50 8.16 -0.91
N ILE A 51 -6.33 7.64 -1.29
CA ILE A 51 -5.87 7.58 -2.69
C ILE A 51 -6.89 6.86 -3.57
N LEU A 52 -7.33 5.66 -3.16
CA LEU A 52 -8.35 4.91 -3.91
C LEU A 52 -9.67 5.67 -4.03
N SER A 53 -10.10 6.36 -2.97
CA SER A 53 -11.30 7.18 -2.96
C SER A 53 -11.18 8.37 -3.93
N ILE A 54 -10.02 9.02 -3.97
CA ILE A 54 -9.70 10.10 -4.92
C ILE A 54 -9.76 9.57 -6.36
N CYS A 55 -9.12 8.43 -6.65
CA CYS A 55 -9.17 7.81 -7.97
C CYS A 55 -10.59 7.39 -8.37
N ALA A 56 -11.38 6.84 -7.43
CA ALA A 56 -12.77 6.46 -7.69
C ALA A 56 -13.65 7.70 -7.97
N SER A 57 -13.48 8.76 -7.17
CA SER A 57 -14.18 10.04 -7.35
C SER A 57 -13.82 10.67 -8.69
N PHE A 58 -12.54 10.67 -9.05
CA PHE A 58 -12.07 11.11 -10.36
C PHE A 58 -12.73 10.33 -11.51
N CYS A 59 -12.76 9.00 -11.44
CA CYS A 59 -13.42 8.16 -12.44
C CYS A 59 -14.93 8.43 -12.53
N LEU A 60 -15.60 8.69 -11.42
CA LEU A 60 -17.03 9.03 -11.39
C LEU A 60 -17.28 10.39 -12.04
N THR A 61 -16.50 11.41 -11.68
CA THR A 61 -16.56 12.73 -12.30
C THR A 61 -16.27 12.66 -13.79
N ALA A 62 -15.25 11.90 -14.21
CA ALA A 62 -14.93 11.70 -15.62
C ALA A 62 -16.05 10.97 -16.40
N LYS A 63 -16.79 10.04 -15.78
CA LYS A 63 -17.94 9.37 -16.40
C LYS A 63 -19.19 10.24 -16.49
N GLN A 64 -19.39 11.14 -15.53
CA GLN A 64 -20.51 12.10 -15.56
C GLN A 64 -20.34 13.12 -16.70
N GLN A 65 -19.09 13.36 -17.11
CA GLN A 65 -18.70 14.32 -18.14
C GLN A 65 -19.01 13.89 -19.57
N ASP A 66 -19.00 12.58 -19.88
CA ASP A 66 -19.46 12.07 -21.19
C ASP A 66 -20.92 12.48 -21.50
N ASN A 67 -21.69 12.95 -20.50
CA ASN A 67 -23.10 13.29 -20.63
C ASN A 67 -23.42 14.80 -20.72
N ASN A 68 -22.46 15.70 -20.47
CA ASN A 68 -22.45 17.17 -20.71
C ASN A 68 -21.67 17.90 -19.59
N ILE A 69 -21.13 19.07 -19.95
CA ILE A 69 -20.43 20.08 -19.12
C ILE A 69 -18.92 19.85 -19.08
N ASN A 70 -18.13 20.77 -19.65
CA ASN A 70 -16.66 20.79 -19.56
C ASN A 70 -16.15 20.54 -18.13
N LEU A 71 -15.13 19.69 -17.96
CA LEU A 71 -14.42 19.51 -16.70
C LEU A 71 -13.89 20.88 -16.29
N ASP A 72 -14.39 21.40 -15.17
CA ASP A 72 -13.81 22.59 -14.56
C ASP A 72 -12.35 22.26 -14.26
N GLU A 73 -11.41 22.89 -14.97
CA GLU A 73 -9.97 22.64 -14.81
C GLU A 73 -9.55 22.75 -13.34
N ASN A 74 -10.27 23.54 -12.54
CA ASN A 74 -10.05 23.70 -11.12
C ASN A 74 -10.29 22.38 -10.34
N ILE A 75 -11.31 21.60 -10.71
CA ILE A 75 -11.62 20.30 -10.09
C ILE A 75 -10.54 19.26 -10.47
N LEU A 76 -10.12 19.25 -11.73
CA LEU A 76 -9.01 18.41 -12.20
C LEU A 76 -7.71 18.71 -11.45
N ARG A 77 -7.36 20.00 -11.31
CA ARG A 77 -6.19 20.44 -10.55
C ARG A 77 -6.31 20.09 -9.07
N GLN A 78 -7.53 20.15 -8.50
CA GLN A 78 -7.78 19.76 -7.12
C GLN A 78 -7.51 18.27 -6.90
N PHE A 79 -8.05 17.38 -7.75
CA PHE A 79 -7.75 15.94 -7.67
C PHE A 79 -6.26 15.65 -7.79
N GLY A 80 -5.55 16.36 -8.69
CA GLY A 80 -4.10 16.22 -8.82
C GLY A 80 -3.33 16.63 -7.57
N ARG A 81 -3.75 17.70 -6.88
CA ARG A 81 -3.15 18.14 -5.61
C ARG A 81 -3.43 17.15 -4.49
N ASP A 82 -4.70 16.79 -4.28
CA ASP A 82 -5.12 15.89 -3.20
C ASP A 82 -4.45 14.52 -3.33
N PHE A 83 -4.34 14.01 -4.56
CA PHE A 83 -3.62 12.77 -4.85
C PHE A 83 -2.13 12.87 -4.53
N ASN A 84 -1.48 13.98 -4.91
CA ASN A 84 -0.06 14.18 -4.67
C ASN A 84 0.26 14.32 -3.17
N ASP A 85 -0.59 15.02 -2.43
CA ASP A 85 -0.41 15.23 -0.99
C ASP A 85 -0.62 13.92 -0.21
N GLU A 86 -1.63 13.11 -0.56
CA GLU A 86 -1.84 11.78 0.03
C GLU A 86 -0.74 10.79 -0.32
N ILE A 87 -0.20 10.86 -1.55
CA ILE A 87 0.97 10.08 -1.92
C ILE A 87 2.17 10.47 -1.06
N LYS A 88 2.49 11.76 -0.93
CA LYS A 88 3.62 12.21 -0.08
C LYS A 88 3.45 11.76 1.37
N LEU A 89 2.23 11.85 1.91
CA LEU A 89 1.90 11.37 3.24
C LEU A 89 2.17 9.86 3.38
N LEU A 90 1.68 9.06 2.42
CA LEU A 90 1.89 7.62 2.40
C LEU A 90 3.39 7.28 2.37
N PHE A 91 4.18 7.94 1.51
CA PHE A 91 5.62 7.70 1.44
C PHE A 91 6.36 8.17 2.69
N GLY A 92 5.95 9.27 3.31
CA GLY A 92 6.49 9.71 4.60
C GLY A 92 6.24 8.69 5.71
N ILE A 93 5.02 8.16 5.81
CA ILE A 93 4.65 7.13 6.79
C ILE A 93 5.46 5.86 6.53
N LEU A 94 5.48 5.37 5.29
CA LEU A 94 6.20 4.15 4.94
C LEU A 94 7.72 4.29 5.11
N GLY A 95 8.29 5.48 4.84
CA GLY A 95 9.70 5.78 5.11
C GLY A 95 10.05 5.74 6.59
N MET A 96 9.21 6.34 7.46
CA MET A 96 9.37 6.25 8.92
C MET A 96 9.31 4.79 9.41
N VAL A 97 8.39 4.00 8.85
CA VAL A 97 8.19 2.60 9.22
C VAL A 97 9.36 1.73 8.74
N GLN A 98 9.93 2.03 7.58
CA GLN A 98 11.15 1.39 7.11
C GLN A 98 12.33 1.67 8.06
N LYS A 99 12.45 2.91 8.55
CA LYS A 99 13.50 3.33 9.49
C LYS A 99 13.35 2.71 10.88
N HIS A 100 12.12 2.58 11.39
CA HIS A 100 11.85 2.09 12.75
C HIS A 100 11.65 0.57 12.87
N ASN A 101 11.01 -0.06 11.89
CA ASN A 101 10.59 -1.47 12.01
C ASN A 101 11.35 -2.42 11.08
N ALA A 102 12.33 -1.93 10.31
CA ALA A 102 13.21 -2.72 9.44
C ALA A 102 12.48 -3.88 8.74
N LEU A 103 11.27 -3.63 8.22
CA LEU A 103 10.48 -4.65 7.53
C LEU A 103 11.10 -4.85 6.14
N PRO A 104 11.84 -5.94 5.87
CA PRO A 104 12.53 -6.11 4.59
C PRO A 104 11.55 -6.15 3.41
N HIS A 105 10.31 -6.59 3.66
CA HIS A 105 9.24 -6.63 2.67
C HIS A 105 8.68 -5.24 2.32
N LEU A 106 8.77 -4.27 3.24
CA LEU A 106 8.33 -2.89 3.00
C LEU A 106 9.25 -2.17 2.01
N GLY A 107 10.56 -2.39 2.10
CA GLY A 107 11.51 -1.83 1.12
C GLY A 107 11.21 -2.27 -0.31
N ILE A 108 10.95 -3.57 -0.53
CA ILE A 108 10.59 -4.11 -1.85
C ILE A 108 9.26 -3.53 -2.35
N PHE A 109 8.28 -3.37 -1.46
CA PHE A 109 7.00 -2.77 -1.80
C PHE A 109 7.16 -1.29 -2.20
N LEU A 110 7.94 -0.53 -1.44
CA LEU A 110 8.28 0.87 -1.74
C LEU A 110 9.01 1.00 -3.08
N THR A 111 9.99 0.15 -3.37
CA THR A 111 10.68 0.15 -4.67
C THR A 111 9.74 -0.20 -5.81
N ARG A 112 8.79 -1.11 -5.60
CA ARG A 112 7.77 -1.46 -6.62
C ARG A 112 6.75 -0.35 -6.81
N LEU A 113 6.40 0.37 -5.76
CA LEU A 113 5.53 1.55 -5.80
C LEU A 113 6.21 2.72 -6.53
N ASP A 114 7.50 2.95 -6.29
CA ASP A 114 8.30 3.94 -7.00
C ASP A 114 8.90 3.41 -8.31
N PHE A 115 8.48 2.24 -8.79
CA PHE A 115 9.05 1.60 -9.98
C PHE A 115 8.89 2.47 -11.24
N ASN A 116 7.83 3.29 -11.29
CA ASN A 116 7.62 4.25 -12.38
C ASN A 116 8.36 5.59 -12.19
N ARG A 117 9.19 5.74 -11.14
CA ARG A 117 9.84 7.00 -10.72
C ARG A 117 8.88 8.18 -10.61
N PHE A 118 7.59 7.91 -10.39
CA PHE A 118 6.57 8.97 -10.31
C PHE A 118 6.91 9.97 -9.20
N LEU A 119 7.55 9.52 -8.11
CA LEU A 119 7.98 10.39 -7.03
C LEU A 119 9.35 10.99 -7.29
N THR A 120 10.29 10.20 -7.81
CA THR A 120 11.62 10.70 -8.16
C THR A 120 11.55 11.83 -9.20
N ASN A 121 10.58 11.78 -10.12
CA ASN A 121 10.37 12.81 -11.15
C ASN A 121 9.51 14.01 -10.67
N ASN A 122 8.72 13.86 -9.59
CA ASN A 122 7.89 14.93 -9.02
C ASN A 122 8.52 15.57 -7.75
N ASN A 123 9.85 15.58 -7.65
CA ASN A 123 10.64 16.12 -6.51
C ASN A 123 10.46 15.39 -5.17
N GLY A 124 9.97 14.15 -5.16
CA GLY A 124 10.06 13.24 -4.02
C GLY A 124 11.44 12.61 -3.97
N SER A 125 12.47 13.37 -3.59
CA SER A 125 13.77 12.80 -3.24
C SER A 125 13.57 11.83 -2.08
N PHE A 126 13.79 10.53 -2.33
CA PHE A 126 14.05 9.57 -1.26
C PHE A 126 15.40 9.93 -0.63
N GLY A 127 15.37 10.83 0.34
CA GLY A 127 16.56 11.28 1.04
C GLY A 127 16.61 12.78 1.12
N GLU A 128 15.98 13.32 2.16
CA GLU A 128 16.51 14.42 2.97
C GLU A 128 15.74 14.58 4.30
N PHE A 129 15.34 13.49 4.99
CA PHE A 129 14.93 13.51 6.42
C PHE A 129 15.16 12.14 7.09
#